data_AF-A0A3N5RK43-F1
#
_entry.id   AF-A0A3N5RK43-F1
#
_cell.length_a   1.000
_cell.length_b   1.000
_cell.length_c   1.000
_cell.angle_alpha   90.00
_cell.angle_beta   90.00
_cell.angle_gamma   90.00
#
_symmetry.space_group_name_H-M   'P 1'
#
loop_
_entity.id
_entity.type
_entity.pdbx_description
1 polymer ?
#
loop_
_entity_poly.entity_id
_entity_poly.type
_entity_poly.pdbx_seq_one_letter_code
_entity_poly.pdbx_strand_id
1 'polypeptide(L)'
;MNKQKIPNLFLALLGALAMILVTVLPASAVAAVIPAPNISIDKQSDEPEGQEAKELDDDEDPSTSYYCTQSDIPHPMGARLAERYGLTYGELQDKFCSGLGWGQIMLALQTSQADSTYTTDQLFDLRSQGKGWGQIWKELGLIGNSRSANSMNDADGDGKPDKPGKSWKNKNKTKP
;
A
#
# COMPACT_ATOMS: atom_id res chain seq x y z
N MET A 1 30.91 19.98 39.37
CA MET A 1 29.44 19.79 39.35
C MET A 1 28.74 21.10 39.69
N ASN A 2 28.12 21.76 38.71
CA ASN A 2 27.38 23.02 38.90
C ASN A 2 25.88 22.73 38.85
N LYS A 3 25.19 22.86 40.00
CA LYS A 3 23.75 22.65 40.12
C LYS A 3 23.03 23.98 39.89
N GLN A 4 22.49 24.18 38.70
CA GLN A 4 21.54 25.28 38.45
C GLN A 4 20.19 24.94 39.11
N LYS A 5 19.82 25.71 40.13
CA LYS A 5 18.46 25.76 40.69
C LYS A 5 17.65 26.78 39.88
N ILE A 6 16.60 26.32 39.22
CA ILE A 6 15.58 27.20 38.62
C ILE A 6 14.50 27.39 39.70
N PRO A 7 14.23 28.62 40.17
CA PRO A 7 13.10 28.86 41.06
C PRO A 7 11.79 28.93 40.26
N ASN A 8 10.82 28.15 40.73
CA ASN A 8 9.42 28.21 40.35
C ASN A 8 8.87 29.63 40.56
N LEU A 9 8.71 30.36 39.48
CA LEU A 9 8.09 31.69 39.46
C LEU A 9 6.69 31.56 38.86
N PHE A 10 5.69 31.60 39.75
CA PHE A 10 4.34 32.12 39.52
C PHE A 10 3.38 31.27 38.67
N LEU A 11 2.83 30.27 39.34
CA LEU A 11 1.42 29.91 39.24
C LEU A 11 0.53 31.09 39.68
N ALA A 12 -0.64 31.20 39.04
CA ALA A 12 -1.83 32.01 39.36
C ALA A 12 -1.96 33.38 38.67
N LEU A 13 -2.68 33.38 37.54
CA LEU A 13 -3.93 34.17 37.49
C LEU A 13 -4.96 33.47 36.58
N LEU A 14 -6.04 33.01 37.20
CA LEU A 14 -7.31 32.68 36.55
C LEU A 14 -7.93 33.95 35.92
N GLY A 15 -8.67 33.78 34.82
CA GLY A 15 -9.80 34.67 34.53
C GLY A 15 -10.20 34.80 33.04
N ALA A 16 -11.44 34.38 32.75
CA ALA A 16 -12.23 34.59 31.51
C ALA A 16 -11.82 33.73 30.30
N LEU A 17 -12.51 32.63 29.96
CA LEU A 17 -13.94 32.48 29.59
C LEU A 17 -14.34 33.30 28.35
N ALA A 18 -14.15 32.71 27.17
CA ALA A 18 -14.98 32.85 25.97
C ALA A 18 -14.64 31.66 25.06
N MET A 19 -15.29 30.49 25.17
CA MET A 19 -16.53 30.17 24.45
C MET A 19 -16.55 30.75 23.02
N ILE A 20 -15.56 30.39 22.20
CA ILE A 20 -15.67 30.54 20.74
C ILE A 20 -16.50 29.35 20.23
N LEU A 21 -17.80 29.62 20.16
CA LEU A 21 -18.80 29.10 19.24
C LEU A 21 -18.34 27.93 18.35
N VAL A 22 -18.69 26.70 18.75
CA VAL A 22 -18.83 25.57 17.82
C VAL A 22 -20.01 25.93 16.91
N THR A 23 -19.72 26.52 15.75
CA THR A 23 -20.72 26.66 14.70
C THR A 23 -20.99 25.27 14.13
N VAL A 24 -22.08 24.68 14.62
CA VAL A 24 -22.72 23.51 14.01
C VAL A 24 -23.05 23.89 12.57
N LEU A 25 -22.27 23.38 11.63
CA LEU A 25 -22.62 23.43 10.22
C LEU A 25 -23.81 22.47 10.01
N PRO A 26 -24.99 22.94 9.57
CA PRO A 26 -26.03 22.02 9.14
C PRO A 26 -25.56 21.32 7.87
N ALA A 27 -25.53 19.99 7.91
CA ALA A 27 -25.41 19.15 6.74
C ALA A 27 -26.67 19.35 5.87
N SER A 28 -26.65 20.34 5.00
CA SER A 28 -27.61 20.45 3.91
C SER A 28 -27.29 19.35 2.90
N ALA A 29 -27.95 18.20 3.09
CA ALA A 29 -28.05 17.15 2.09
C ALA A 29 -28.76 17.70 0.85
N VAL A 30 -27.99 18.20 -0.12
CA VAL A 30 -28.46 18.30 -1.50
C VAL A 30 -28.41 16.91 -2.10
N ALA A 31 -29.53 16.19 -2.00
CA ALA A 31 -29.78 15.02 -2.81
C ALA A 31 -29.93 15.49 -4.26
N ALA A 32 -28.81 15.55 -4.99
CA ALA A 32 -28.84 15.65 -6.44
C ALA A 32 -29.42 14.34 -6.98
N VAL A 33 -30.69 14.40 -7.38
CA VAL A 33 -31.31 13.44 -8.27
C VAL A 33 -30.51 13.46 -9.57
N ILE A 34 -29.62 12.48 -9.75
CA ILE A 34 -28.99 12.24 -11.04
C ILE A 34 -30.03 11.48 -11.88
N PRO A 35 -30.56 12.04 -12.99
CA PRO A 35 -31.31 11.26 -13.95
C PRO A 35 -30.38 10.19 -14.51
N ALA A 36 -30.79 8.93 -14.43
CA ALA A 36 -30.08 7.82 -15.06
C ALA A 36 -29.89 8.14 -16.55
N PRO A 37 -28.66 8.03 -17.11
CA PRO A 37 -28.49 8.06 -18.54
C PRO A 37 -29.21 6.83 -19.12
N ASN A 38 -30.23 7.07 -19.94
CA ASN A 38 -30.84 6.05 -20.79
C ASN A 38 -29.81 5.69 -21.88
N ILE A 39 -28.90 4.78 -21.55
CA ILE A 39 -27.93 4.23 -22.48
C ILE A 39 -28.67 3.19 -23.33
N SER A 40 -29.17 3.62 -24.48
CA SER A 40 -29.41 2.72 -25.60
C SER A 40 -28.05 2.20 -26.08
N ILE A 41 -27.71 0.99 -25.64
CA ILE A 41 -26.55 0.27 -26.16
C ILE A 41 -26.94 -0.27 -27.54
N ASP A 42 -26.74 0.55 -28.56
CA ASP A 42 -26.67 0.06 -29.93
C ASP A 42 -25.39 -0.77 -30.06
N LYS A 43 -25.61 -2.07 -30.21
CA LYS A 43 -24.58 -3.10 -30.39
C LYS A 43 -23.94 -2.94 -31.77
N GLN A 44 -23.08 -1.94 -31.92
CA GLN A 44 -22.17 -1.87 -33.06
C GLN A 44 -21.00 -2.83 -32.78
N SER A 45 -21.01 -3.93 -33.51
CA SER A 45 -19.98 -4.96 -33.47
C SER A 45 -18.87 -4.51 -34.40
N ASP A 46 -17.87 -3.83 -33.86
CA ASP A 46 -16.61 -3.58 -34.56
C ASP A 46 -15.55 -4.50 -33.94
N GLU A 47 -15.12 -5.47 -34.73
CA GLU A 47 -13.96 -6.33 -34.45
C GLU A 47 -12.71 -5.47 -34.30
N PRO A 48 -11.99 -5.50 -33.15
CA PRO A 48 -10.63 -5.01 -33.14
C PRO A 48 -9.75 -6.06 -33.83
N GLU A 49 -9.38 -5.78 -35.07
CA GLU A 49 -8.27 -6.45 -35.74
C GLU A 49 -7.01 -6.36 -34.87
N GLY A 50 -6.42 -7.53 -34.60
CA GLY A 50 -5.00 -7.74 -34.33
C GLY A 50 -4.29 -6.67 -33.51
N GLN A 51 -4.58 -6.57 -32.21
CA GLN A 51 -3.62 -5.98 -31.29
C GLN A 51 -2.42 -6.93 -31.20
N GLU A 52 -1.36 -6.60 -31.93
CA GLU A 52 -0.02 -7.10 -31.63
C GLU A 52 0.20 -6.94 -30.13
N ALA A 53 0.40 -8.07 -29.45
CA ALA A 53 0.86 -8.09 -28.08
C ALA A 53 2.24 -7.44 -28.09
N LYS A 54 2.27 -6.13 -27.87
CA LYS A 54 3.48 -5.38 -27.58
C LYS A 54 4.04 -6.07 -26.35
N GLU A 55 5.17 -6.76 -26.51
CA GLU A 55 5.93 -7.21 -25.37
C GLU A 55 6.19 -5.94 -24.54
N LEU A 56 5.51 -5.85 -23.41
CA LEU A 56 5.70 -4.77 -22.45
C LEU A 56 7.11 -4.96 -21.93
N ASP A 57 8.03 -4.19 -22.48
CA ASP A 57 9.38 -4.00 -21.98
C ASP A 57 9.22 -3.48 -20.54
N ASP A 58 9.36 -4.38 -19.57
CA ASP A 58 9.10 -4.14 -18.12
C ASP A 58 10.20 -3.27 -17.48
N ASP A 59 11.09 -2.70 -18.32
CA ASP A 59 12.23 -1.86 -17.96
C ASP A 59 11.93 -0.35 -18.06
N GLU A 60 10.66 0.04 -18.33
CA GLU A 60 10.29 1.46 -18.37
C GLU A 60 10.32 2.06 -16.94
N ASP A 61 11.28 2.95 -16.70
CA ASP A 61 11.46 3.62 -15.42
C ASP A 61 10.19 4.38 -15.02
N PRO A 62 9.52 4.02 -13.91
CA PRO A 62 8.27 4.67 -13.50
C PRO A 62 8.45 6.17 -13.23
N SER A 63 9.68 6.66 -13.04
CA SER A 63 9.99 8.09 -12.94
C SER A 63 9.63 8.89 -14.18
N THR A 64 9.65 8.27 -15.36
CA THR A 64 9.31 8.90 -16.65
C THR A 64 7.84 8.76 -17.02
N SER A 65 7.04 8.10 -16.17
CA SER A 65 5.64 7.83 -16.46
C SER A 65 4.79 9.10 -16.57
N TYR A 66 3.64 8.97 -17.26
CA TYR A 66 2.63 10.02 -17.38
C TYR A 66 2.26 10.67 -16.03
N TYR A 67 2.18 9.85 -14.97
CA TYR A 67 1.79 10.28 -13.64
C TYR A 67 2.88 11.09 -12.91
N CYS A 68 4.10 11.13 -13.42
CA CYS A 68 5.19 11.95 -12.88
C CYS A 68 5.39 13.26 -13.65
N THR A 69 5.00 13.29 -14.93
CA THR A 69 5.19 14.47 -15.79
C THR A 69 3.94 15.34 -15.92
N GLN A 70 2.74 14.73 -15.86
CA GLN A 70 1.46 15.43 -15.96
C GLN A 70 0.54 14.97 -14.81
N SER A 71 0.66 15.64 -13.66
CA SER A 71 0.10 15.20 -12.38
C SER A 71 -1.36 15.62 -12.11
N ASP A 72 -2.09 16.11 -13.11
CA ASP A 72 -3.45 16.64 -12.91
C ASP A 72 -4.48 15.54 -12.61
N ILE A 73 -4.18 14.28 -12.99
CA ILE A 73 -5.04 13.12 -12.75
C ILE A 73 -4.29 12.11 -11.89
N PRO A 74 -4.78 11.78 -10.68
CA PRO A 74 -4.10 10.84 -9.80
C PRO A 74 -4.20 9.40 -10.32
N HIS A 75 -3.14 8.62 -10.12
CA HIS A 75 -3.16 7.19 -10.46
C HIS A 75 -4.22 6.45 -9.63
N PRO A 76 -5.13 5.65 -10.22
CA PRO A 76 -6.23 5.01 -9.49
C PRO A 76 -5.78 4.15 -8.30
N MET A 77 -4.65 3.45 -8.44
CA MET A 77 -4.09 2.67 -7.34
C MET A 77 -3.48 3.56 -6.24
N GLY A 78 -2.81 4.66 -6.63
CA GLY A 78 -2.20 5.59 -5.68
C GLY A 78 -3.27 6.30 -4.85
N ALA A 79 -4.34 6.76 -5.49
CA ALA A 79 -5.49 7.36 -4.82
C ALA A 79 -6.12 6.39 -3.79
N ARG A 80 -6.31 5.12 -4.17
CA ARG A 80 -6.85 4.10 -3.26
C ARG A 80 -5.93 3.79 -2.08
N LEU A 81 -4.61 3.80 -2.28
CA LEU A 81 -3.65 3.60 -1.19
C LEU A 81 -3.65 4.81 -0.25
N ALA A 82 -3.64 6.03 -0.78
CA ALA A 82 -3.70 7.25 0.00
C ALA A 82 -4.93 7.26 0.92
N GLU A 83 -6.12 6.98 0.37
CA GLU A 83 -7.36 6.85 1.15
C GLU A 83 -7.28 5.73 2.19
N ARG A 84 -6.81 4.54 1.81
CA ARG A 84 -6.75 3.38 2.70
C ARG A 84 -5.83 3.56 3.90
N TYR A 85 -4.68 4.20 3.70
CA TYR A 85 -3.64 4.33 4.73
C TYR A 85 -3.63 5.71 5.38
N GLY A 86 -4.54 6.61 5.00
CA GLY A 86 -4.62 7.97 5.54
C GLY A 86 -3.41 8.84 5.19
N LEU A 87 -2.78 8.58 4.05
CA LEU A 87 -1.64 9.33 3.52
C LEU A 87 -2.08 10.27 2.40
N THR A 88 -1.25 11.24 2.06
CA THR A 88 -1.51 12.07 0.89
C THR A 88 -1.14 11.33 -0.39
N TYR A 89 -1.85 11.61 -1.48
CA TYR A 89 -1.49 11.07 -2.79
C TYR A 89 -0.08 11.51 -3.22
N GLY A 90 0.31 12.76 -2.92
CA GLY A 90 1.62 13.32 -3.25
C GLY A 90 2.77 12.52 -2.64
N GLU A 91 2.67 12.15 -1.35
CA GLU A 91 3.70 11.34 -0.69
C GLU A 91 3.92 9.99 -1.39
N LEU A 92 2.84 9.33 -1.82
CA LEU A 92 2.95 8.05 -2.53
C LEU A 92 3.39 8.24 -3.99
N GLN A 93 2.99 9.34 -4.62
CA GLN A 93 3.43 9.71 -5.97
C GLN A 93 4.94 9.98 -5.99
N ASP A 94 5.50 10.64 -4.98
CA ASP A 94 6.94 10.89 -4.87
C ASP A 94 7.72 9.57 -4.81
N LYS A 95 7.23 8.59 -4.04
CA LYS A 95 7.82 7.25 -4.00
C LYS A 95 7.70 6.55 -5.36
N PHE A 96 6.57 6.70 -6.03
CA PHE A 96 6.35 6.12 -7.35
C PHE A 96 7.31 6.69 -8.39
N CYS A 97 7.44 8.00 -8.44
CA CYS A 97 8.35 8.70 -9.33
C CYS A 97 9.83 8.53 -8.95
N SER A 98 10.12 8.00 -7.76
CA SER A 98 11.49 7.63 -7.34
C SER A 98 11.90 6.21 -7.79
N GLY A 99 11.10 5.53 -8.62
CA GLY A 99 11.43 4.19 -9.11
C GLY A 99 10.58 3.07 -8.48
N LEU A 100 9.74 3.35 -7.48
CA LEU A 100 8.96 2.31 -6.80
C LEU A 100 7.61 2.05 -7.46
N GLY A 101 7.34 0.83 -7.90
CA GLY A 101 6.01 0.49 -8.41
C GLY A 101 4.92 0.54 -7.32
N TRP A 102 3.65 0.80 -7.69
CA TRP A 102 2.52 0.81 -6.76
C TRP A 102 2.38 -0.45 -5.91
N GLY A 103 2.69 -1.63 -6.47
CA GLY A 103 2.70 -2.88 -5.72
C GLY A 103 3.77 -2.91 -4.62
N GLN A 104 4.92 -2.29 -4.87
CA GLN A 104 5.99 -2.16 -3.88
C GLN A 104 5.58 -1.17 -2.79
N ILE A 105 4.96 -0.05 -3.18
CA ILE A 105 4.40 0.93 -2.24
C ILE A 105 3.36 0.27 -1.32
N MET A 106 2.45 -0.51 -1.90
CA MET A 106 1.45 -1.27 -1.14
C MET A 106 2.10 -2.24 -0.14
N LEU A 107 3.12 -3.00 -0.56
CA LEU A 107 3.81 -3.95 0.31
C LEU A 107 4.52 -3.26 1.48
N ALA A 108 5.14 -2.10 1.27
CA ALA A 108 5.74 -1.31 2.33
C ALA A 108 4.69 -0.90 3.38
N LEU A 109 3.57 -0.33 2.92
CA LEU A 109 2.47 0.14 3.76
C LEU A 109 1.82 -1.01 4.55
N GLN A 110 1.59 -2.16 3.90
CA GLN A 110 1.06 -3.36 4.54
C GLN A 110 2.01 -3.88 5.62
N THR A 111 3.30 -3.92 5.30
CA THR A 111 4.32 -4.44 6.22
C THR A 111 4.43 -3.56 7.47
N SER A 112 4.46 -2.23 7.32
CA SER A 112 4.54 -1.31 8.47
C SER A 112 3.26 -1.31 9.33
N GLN A 113 2.10 -1.62 8.73
CA GLN A 113 0.86 -1.81 9.51
C GLN A 113 0.80 -3.17 10.21
N ALA A 114 1.35 -4.22 9.60
CA ALA A 114 1.40 -5.56 10.19
C ALA A 114 2.42 -5.65 11.33
N ASP A 115 3.53 -4.91 11.23
CA ASP A 115 4.57 -4.83 12.24
C ASP A 115 5.02 -3.37 12.44
N SER A 116 4.62 -2.79 13.57
CA SER A 116 4.94 -1.41 13.94
C SER A 116 6.42 -1.19 14.30
N THR A 117 7.25 -2.23 14.31
CA THR A 117 8.70 -2.12 14.53
C THR A 117 9.37 -1.38 13.39
N TYR A 118 8.79 -1.44 12.18
CA TYR A 118 9.40 -0.87 10.98
C TYR A 118 8.51 0.23 10.37
N THR A 119 9.14 1.35 10.06
CA THR A 119 8.44 2.44 9.36
C THR A 119 8.36 2.16 7.86
N THR A 120 7.36 2.75 7.19
CA THR A 120 7.23 2.62 5.74
C THR A 120 8.47 3.15 5.01
N ASP A 121 9.08 4.24 5.48
CA ASP A 121 10.30 4.80 4.90
C ASP A 121 11.50 3.86 4.98
N GLN A 122 11.70 3.17 6.12
CA GLN A 122 12.75 2.16 6.24
C GLN A 122 12.60 1.05 5.20
N LEU A 123 11.36 0.64 4.92
CA LEU A 123 11.06 -0.38 3.92
C LEU A 123 11.31 0.13 2.49
N PHE A 124 11.04 1.41 2.21
CA PHE A 124 11.40 2.04 0.94
C PHE A 124 12.92 2.10 0.74
N ASP A 125 13.67 2.46 1.78
CA ASP A 125 15.14 2.50 1.73
C ASP A 125 15.76 1.13 1.48
N LEU A 126 15.19 0.07 2.07
CA LEU A 126 15.64 -1.30 1.78
C LEU A 126 15.35 -1.70 0.33
N ARG A 127 14.24 -1.23 -0.26
CA ARG A 127 13.94 -1.48 -1.68
C ARG A 127 14.85 -0.70 -2.61
N SER A 128 15.17 0.56 -2.31
CA SER A 128 16.08 1.38 -3.11
C SER A 128 17.52 0.84 -3.10
N GLN A 129 17.91 0.12 -2.04
CA GLN A 129 19.16 -0.66 -1.98
C GLN A 129 19.16 -1.93 -2.85
N GLY A 130 18.07 -2.20 -3.59
CA GLY A 130 17.96 -3.35 -4.49
C GLY A 130 17.56 -4.66 -3.79
N LYS A 131 17.23 -4.65 -2.49
CA LYS A 131 16.74 -5.86 -1.81
C LYS A 131 15.34 -6.21 -2.29
N GLY A 132 15.08 -7.50 -2.54
CA GLY A 132 13.74 -8.01 -2.82
C GLY A 132 12.89 -8.16 -1.55
N TRP A 133 11.56 -8.09 -1.67
CA TRP A 133 10.63 -8.22 -0.54
C TRP A 133 10.83 -9.49 0.30
N GLY A 134 11.12 -10.62 -0.35
CA GLY A 134 11.39 -11.88 0.36
C GLY A 134 12.69 -11.85 1.17
N GLN A 135 13.69 -11.07 0.76
CA GLN A 135 14.90 -10.87 1.56
C GLN A 135 14.62 -9.90 2.71
N ILE A 136 13.93 -8.79 2.43
CA ILE A 136 13.50 -7.81 3.42
C ILE A 136 12.72 -8.52 4.54
N TRP A 137 11.64 -9.22 4.22
CA TRP A 137 10.83 -9.90 5.24
C TRP A 137 11.57 -11.00 6.03
N LYS A 138 12.58 -11.65 5.43
CA LYS A 138 13.45 -12.59 6.18
C LYS A 138 14.35 -11.86 7.17
N GLU A 139 15.02 -10.80 6.72
CA GLU A 139 15.90 -9.98 7.56
C GLU A 139 15.13 -9.33 8.70
N LEU A 140 13.88 -8.94 8.46
CA LEU A 140 12.97 -8.39 9.46
C LEU A 140 12.34 -9.44 10.38
N GLY A 141 12.56 -10.74 10.12
CA GLY A 141 11.99 -11.85 10.90
C GLY A 141 10.49 -12.10 10.68
N LEU A 142 9.87 -11.46 9.67
CA LEU A 142 8.45 -11.58 9.34
C LEU A 142 8.11 -12.90 8.65
N ILE A 143 9.09 -13.50 7.97
CA ILE A 143 9.00 -14.85 7.39
C ILE A 143 10.27 -15.64 7.76
N GLY A 144 10.15 -16.95 8.06
CA GLY A 144 11.35 -17.76 8.32
C GLY A 144 11.23 -18.98 9.24
N ASN A 145 10.09 -19.23 9.90
CA ASN A 145 9.88 -20.46 10.70
C ASN A 145 8.57 -21.12 10.26
N SER A 146 8.55 -22.38 9.80
CA SER A 146 8.62 -23.58 10.65
C SER A 146 8.97 -24.85 9.85
N ARG A 147 10.25 -25.03 9.50
CA ARG A 147 10.77 -26.39 9.19
C ARG A 147 12.13 -26.71 9.81
N SER A 148 12.81 -25.76 10.45
CA SER A 148 14.13 -25.98 11.06
C SER A 148 14.21 -25.70 12.56
N ALA A 149 13.24 -25.02 13.18
CA ALA A 149 13.31 -24.69 14.61
C ALA A 149 12.68 -25.76 15.54
N ASN A 150 12.11 -26.85 15.00
CA ASN A 150 11.55 -27.96 15.79
C ASN A 150 11.83 -29.35 15.19
N SER A 151 12.80 -29.50 14.28
CA SER A 151 13.30 -30.82 13.83
C SER A 151 14.72 -31.03 14.35
N MET A 152 14.87 -30.92 15.67
CA MET A 152 15.99 -31.50 16.40
C MET A 152 15.41 -32.43 17.48
N ASN A 153 14.52 -33.34 17.08
CA ASN A 153 14.13 -34.52 17.85
C ASN A 153 13.58 -35.66 16.96
N ASP A 154 13.89 -35.68 15.67
CA ASP A 154 13.56 -36.82 14.80
C ASP A 154 14.81 -37.71 14.68
N ALA A 155 15.18 -38.33 15.80
CA ALA A 155 16.12 -39.43 15.83
C ALA A 155 15.38 -40.74 15.56
N ASP A 156 14.60 -40.84 14.49
CA ASP A 156 14.07 -42.09 13.97
C ASP A 156 13.88 -41.95 12.44
N GLY A 157 14.59 -42.78 11.70
CA GLY A 157 14.77 -42.63 10.26
C GLY A 157 13.74 -43.37 9.43
N ASP A 158 12.86 -42.61 8.77
CA ASP A 158 12.10 -43.02 7.56
C ASP A 158 11.08 -41.93 7.13
N GLY A 159 11.54 -40.71 6.85
CA GLY A 159 10.69 -39.62 6.35
C GLY A 159 11.05 -39.17 4.93
N LYS A 160 10.65 -39.94 3.92
CA LYS A 160 10.78 -39.55 2.50
C LYS A 160 9.99 -38.24 2.27
N PRO A 161 10.58 -37.18 1.68
CA PRO A 161 9.87 -35.91 1.52
C PRO A 161 8.70 -36.07 0.53
N ASP A 162 7.50 -35.77 1.00
CA ASP A 162 6.33 -35.64 0.14
C ASP A 162 6.56 -34.50 -0.86
N LYS A 163 6.38 -34.84 -2.14
CA LYS A 163 6.64 -34.00 -3.32
C LYS A 163 6.06 -32.57 -3.18
N PRO A 164 6.80 -31.52 -3.57
CA PRO A 164 6.25 -30.17 -3.63
C PRO A 164 5.32 -30.01 -4.84
N GLY A 165 4.17 -29.35 -4.63
CA GLY A 165 3.36 -28.76 -5.70
C GLY A 165 2.17 -29.58 -6.18
N LYS A 166 1.02 -29.45 -5.50
CA LYS A 166 -0.27 -29.68 -6.16
C LYS A 166 -0.45 -28.54 -7.16
N SER A 167 -0.34 -28.85 -8.46
CA SER A 167 -0.67 -27.95 -9.56
C SER A 167 -2.08 -27.39 -9.34
N TRP A 168 -2.22 -26.07 -9.37
CA TRP A 168 -3.51 -25.41 -9.58
C TRP A 168 -4.09 -25.95 -10.89
N LYS A 169 -5.00 -26.92 -10.80
CA LYS A 169 -5.82 -27.35 -11.94
C LYS A 169 -7.13 -26.59 -11.88
N ASN A 170 -7.23 -25.70 -12.85
CA ASN A 170 -8.33 -24.86 -13.28
C ASN A 170 -9.64 -25.68 -13.26
N LYS A 171 -10.55 -25.38 -12.32
CA LYS A 171 -11.90 -25.96 -12.27
C LYS A 171 -12.89 -25.00 -12.91
N ASN A 172 -12.88 -24.97 -14.24
CA ASN A 172 -13.90 -24.30 -15.04
C ASN A 172 -13.96 -24.97 -16.41
N LYS A 173 -14.43 -26.22 -16.44
CA LYS A 173 -14.94 -26.85 -17.65
C LYS A 173 -15.88 -28.01 -17.35
N THR A 174 -17.09 -27.66 -16.93
CA THR A 174 -18.28 -28.46 -17.26
C THR A 174 -19.49 -27.51 -17.22
N LYS A 175 -19.82 -26.96 -18.39
CA LYS A 175 -21.14 -26.36 -18.66
C LYS A 175 -22.07 -27.53 -19.06
N PRO A 176 -23.33 -27.55 -18.61
CA PRO A 176 -24.28 -28.64 -18.89
C PRO A 176 -24.57 -28.81 -20.39
#